data_AF-H0EDR8-F1
#
_entry.id   AF-H0EDR8-F1
#
_cell.length_a   1.000
_cell.length_b   1.000
_cell.length_c   1.000
_cell.angle_alpha   90.00
_cell.angle_beta   90.00
_cell.angle_gamma   90.00
#
_symmetry.space_group_name_H-M   'P 1'
#
loop_
_entity.id
_entity.type
_entity.pdbx_description
1 polymer ?
#
loop_
_entity_poly.entity_id
_entity_poly.type
_entity_poly.pdbx_seq_one_letter_code
_entity_poly.pdbx_strand_id
1 'polypeptide(L)'
;MAPKPSKASKAQPKAPEPIKEYPNIAAFHQATYENSRPYHKPLASLSATEKTHYAYARLLETGIWKSWDEFQRKDFWKYIETNKIPVPLPEPKDLGRDRNGRDISKYSVKEYEEYQKRERGLEGLVRESTRFRDRQRRLRRSGRAGEDIEGEIEEERNRRKLIGVLRGKKMGRYEEDPEWDDVVPIAQDDGEGALAQIAYTEEYSEGI
;
A
#
# COMPACT_ATOMS: atom_id res chain seq x y z
N MET A 1 -47.55 -2.71 49.99
CA MET A 1 -46.07 -2.86 49.91
C MET A 1 -45.74 -3.45 48.56
N ALA A 2 -45.17 -2.67 47.64
CA ALA A 2 -44.81 -3.14 46.30
C ALA A 2 -43.47 -3.90 46.32
N PRO A 3 -43.32 -5.02 45.57
CA PRO A 3 -42.07 -5.76 45.51
C PRO A 3 -41.03 -5.02 44.68
N LYS A 4 -39.79 -4.96 45.20
CA LYS A 4 -38.65 -4.33 44.53
C LYS A 4 -38.19 -5.17 43.33
N PRO A 5 -37.89 -4.57 42.16
CA PRO A 5 -37.29 -5.30 41.04
C PRO A 5 -35.80 -5.60 41.33
N SER A 6 -35.39 -6.85 41.13
CA SER A 6 -34.01 -7.30 41.22
C SER A 6 -33.18 -6.69 40.09
N LYS A 7 -32.12 -5.97 40.44
CA LYS A 7 -31.13 -5.45 39.48
C LYS A 7 -30.44 -6.61 38.77
N ALA A 8 -30.58 -6.65 37.45
CA ALA A 8 -29.78 -7.50 36.57
C ALA A 8 -28.28 -7.22 36.76
N SER A 9 -27.50 -8.29 36.90
CA SER A 9 -26.04 -8.20 36.96
C SER A 9 -25.49 -7.73 35.62
N LYS A 10 -24.72 -6.64 35.65
CA LYS A 10 -23.97 -6.15 34.49
C LYS A 10 -22.92 -7.19 34.10
N ALA A 11 -22.97 -7.69 32.87
CA ALA A 11 -21.91 -8.48 32.28
C ALA A 11 -20.61 -7.68 32.32
N GLN A 12 -19.57 -8.24 32.95
CA GLN A 12 -18.23 -7.64 32.95
C GLN A 12 -17.65 -7.66 31.53
N PRO A 13 -16.94 -6.60 31.11
CA PRO A 13 -16.28 -6.56 29.81
C PRO A 13 -15.21 -7.67 29.75
N LYS A 14 -15.27 -8.47 28.67
CA LYS A 14 -14.24 -9.47 28.33
C LYS A 14 -12.89 -8.75 28.29
N ALA A 15 -11.92 -9.24 29.06
CA ALA A 15 -10.55 -8.75 29.02
C ALA A 15 -10.04 -8.77 27.56
N PRO A 16 -9.27 -7.76 27.12
CA PRO A 16 -8.71 -7.74 25.78
C PRO A 16 -7.88 -9.03 25.58
N GLU A 17 -8.12 -9.71 24.46
CA GLU A 17 -7.37 -10.91 24.11
C GLU A 17 -5.87 -10.57 24.07
N PRO A 18 -4.99 -11.47 24.55
CA PRO A 18 -3.55 -11.23 24.53
C PRO A 18 -3.09 -10.92 23.10
N ILE A 19 -2.29 -9.86 22.95
CA ILE A 19 -1.75 -9.45 21.65
C ILE A 19 -0.91 -10.61 21.13
N LYS A 20 -1.39 -11.29 20.08
CA LYS A 20 -0.62 -12.32 19.39
C LYS A 20 0.50 -11.61 18.62
N GLU A 21 1.73 -11.76 19.09
CA GLU A 21 2.90 -11.30 18.37
C GLU A 21 3.24 -12.29 17.26
N TYR A 22 3.44 -11.77 16.04
CA TYR A 22 3.84 -12.56 14.89
C TYR A 22 5.30 -12.27 14.54
N PRO A 23 6.08 -13.28 14.16
CA PRO A 23 7.51 -13.12 13.91
C PRO A 23 7.80 -12.21 12.71
N ASN A 24 6.94 -12.23 11.70
CA ASN A 24 7.04 -11.39 10.51
C ASN A 24 5.66 -11.13 9.91
N ILE A 25 5.60 -10.23 8.92
CA ILE A 25 4.37 -9.84 8.25
C ILE A 25 3.75 -10.98 7.45
N ALA A 26 4.55 -11.89 6.88
CA ALA A 26 4.02 -13.06 6.18
C ALA A 26 3.23 -13.99 7.12
N ALA A 27 3.78 -14.26 8.31
CA ALA A 27 3.09 -15.03 9.35
C ALA A 27 1.83 -14.32 9.85
N PHE A 28 1.87 -12.98 9.97
CA PHE A 28 0.68 -12.20 10.30
C PHE A 28 -0.40 -12.33 9.21
N HIS A 29 -0.06 -12.09 7.94
CA HIS A 29 -1.01 -12.21 6.83
C HIS A 29 -1.56 -13.64 6.71
N GLN A 30 -0.72 -14.65 6.83
CA GLN A 30 -1.13 -16.05 6.81
C GLN A 30 -2.10 -16.37 7.95
N ALA A 31 -1.79 -15.96 9.17
CA ALA A 31 -2.68 -16.15 10.31
C ALA A 31 -4.00 -15.38 10.15
N THR A 32 -3.98 -14.15 9.63
CA THR A 32 -5.22 -13.40 9.35
C THR A 32 -6.07 -14.07 8.28
N TYR A 33 -5.44 -14.63 7.24
CA TYR A 33 -6.10 -15.39 6.20
C TYR A 33 -6.73 -16.67 6.76
N GLU A 34 -5.99 -17.44 7.56
CA GLU A 34 -6.50 -18.64 8.21
C GLU A 34 -7.65 -18.30 9.18
N ASN A 35 -7.53 -17.25 9.98
CA ASN A 35 -8.59 -16.81 10.89
C ASN A 35 -9.85 -16.33 10.14
N SER A 36 -9.73 -15.85 8.89
CA SER A 36 -10.89 -15.47 8.07
C SER A 36 -11.72 -16.67 7.61
N ARG A 37 -11.18 -17.89 7.74
CA ARG A 37 -11.82 -19.14 7.32
C ARG A 37 -12.21 -19.96 8.56
N PRO A 38 -13.40 -19.73 9.15
CA PRO A 38 -13.78 -20.38 10.42
C PRO A 38 -14.01 -21.90 10.30
N TYR A 39 -14.09 -22.45 9.08
CA TYR A 39 -14.51 -23.82 8.79
C TYR A 39 -13.35 -24.75 8.38
N HIS A 40 -12.19 -24.65 9.04
CA HIS A 40 -11.02 -25.52 8.79
C HIS A 40 -11.18 -26.97 9.27
N LYS A 41 -12.29 -27.31 9.94
CA LYS A 41 -12.55 -28.66 10.44
C LYS A 41 -13.02 -29.58 9.31
N PRO A 42 -12.79 -30.91 9.41
CA PRO A 42 -13.33 -31.85 8.44
C PRO A 42 -14.85 -31.68 8.27
N LEU A 43 -15.34 -31.69 7.04
CA LEU A 43 -16.76 -31.45 6.71
C LEU A 43 -17.71 -32.38 7.49
N ALA A 44 -17.26 -33.61 7.78
CA ALA A 44 -18.02 -34.60 8.55
C ALA A 44 -18.31 -34.16 10.00
N SER A 45 -17.44 -33.33 10.59
CA SER A 45 -17.57 -32.84 11.97
C SER A 45 -18.45 -31.59 12.11
N LEU A 46 -18.84 -30.98 10.98
CA LEU A 46 -19.66 -29.77 10.96
C LEU A 46 -21.14 -30.13 11.12
N SER A 47 -21.86 -29.30 11.87
CA SER A 47 -23.32 -29.32 11.95
C SER A 47 -23.95 -28.99 10.58
N ALA A 48 -25.25 -29.26 10.42
CA ALA A 48 -25.95 -28.98 9.18
C ALA A 48 -25.89 -27.48 8.79
N THR A 49 -25.99 -26.58 9.77
CA THR A 49 -25.90 -25.13 9.58
C THR A 49 -24.49 -24.69 9.22
N GLU A 50 -23.47 -25.24 9.87
CA GLU A 50 -22.06 -24.95 9.53
C GLU A 50 -21.70 -25.45 8.13
N LYS A 51 -22.28 -26.57 7.69
CA LYS A 51 -22.12 -27.07 6.31
C LYS A 51 -22.71 -26.10 5.29
N THR A 52 -23.89 -25.53 5.54
CA THR A 52 -24.44 -24.47 4.68
C THR A 52 -23.53 -23.25 4.70
N HIS A 53 -23.13 -22.76 5.87
CA HIS A 53 -22.26 -21.58 5.94
C HIS A 53 -20.92 -21.80 5.24
N TYR A 54 -20.35 -23.00 5.35
CA TYR A 54 -19.16 -23.40 4.61
C TYR A 54 -19.36 -23.32 3.09
N ALA A 55 -20.51 -23.81 2.58
CA ALA A 55 -20.83 -23.73 1.15
C ALA A 55 -20.90 -22.26 0.67
N TYR A 56 -21.56 -21.39 1.43
CA TYR A 56 -21.64 -19.95 1.12
C TYR A 56 -20.26 -19.27 1.20
N ALA A 57 -19.45 -19.60 2.22
CA ALA A 57 -18.08 -19.09 2.33
C ALA A 57 -17.22 -19.54 1.14
N ARG A 58 -17.35 -20.78 0.67
CA ARG A 58 -16.64 -21.26 -0.52
C ARG A 58 -17.10 -20.55 -1.79
N LEU A 59 -18.41 -20.29 -1.93
CA LEU A 59 -18.93 -19.49 -3.03
C LEU A 59 -18.33 -18.08 -3.03
N LEU A 60 -18.16 -17.45 -1.86
CA LEU A 60 -17.49 -16.15 -1.74
C LEU A 60 -16.06 -16.18 -2.31
N GLU A 61 -15.28 -17.22 -1.99
CA GLU A 61 -13.90 -17.37 -2.47
C GLU A 61 -13.81 -17.53 -3.99
N THR A 62 -14.71 -18.33 -4.58
CA THR A 62 -14.71 -18.59 -6.02
C THR A 62 -15.06 -17.34 -6.84
N GLY A 63 -15.76 -16.37 -6.24
CA GLY A 63 -16.20 -15.17 -6.95
C GLY A 63 -17.28 -15.41 -8.00
N ILE A 64 -17.83 -16.63 -8.12
CA ILE A 64 -18.88 -16.99 -9.09
C ILE A 64 -20.10 -16.08 -8.94
N TRP A 65 -20.43 -15.68 -7.71
CA TRP A 65 -21.53 -14.77 -7.39
C TRP A 65 -21.46 -13.41 -8.10
N LYS A 66 -20.28 -12.99 -8.59
CA LYS A 66 -20.14 -11.74 -9.37
C LYS A 66 -20.85 -11.82 -10.72
N SER A 67 -20.96 -13.02 -11.28
CA SER A 67 -21.62 -13.29 -12.57
C SER A 67 -23.14 -13.45 -12.47
N TRP A 68 -23.67 -13.52 -11.24
CA TRP A 68 -25.10 -13.67 -11.00
C TRP A 68 -25.88 -12.38 -11.28
N ASP A 69 -27.18 -12.54 -11.50
CA ASP A 69 -28.10 -11.41 -11.65
C ASP A 69 -28.22 -10.59 -10.35
N GLU A 70 -28.85 -9.42 -10.43
CA GLU A 70 -28.95 -8.51 -9.27
C GLU A 70 -29.78 -9.09 -8.12
N PHE A 71 -30.83 -9.87 -8.43
CA PHE A 71 -31.70 -10.47 -7.42
C PHE A 71 -30.95 -11.55 -6.63
N GLN A 72 -30.28 -12.45 -7.33
CA GLN A 72 -29.45 -13.51 -6.75
C GLN A 72 -28.32 -12.93 -5.88
N ARG A 73 -27.64 -11.87 -6.33
CA ARG A 73 -26.60 -11.21 -5.53
C ARG A 73 -27.17 -10.59 -4.26
N LYS A 74 -28.31 -9.90 -4.34
CA LYS A 74 -28.97 -9.30 -3.17
C LYS A 74 -29.39 -10.35 -2.15
N ASP A 75 -30.01 -11.45 -2.60
CA ASP A 75 -30.42 -12.52 -1.71
C ASP A 75 -29.22 -13.24 -1.07
N PHE A 76 -28.16 -13.49 -1.84
CA PHE A 76 -26.91 -14.05 -1.35
C PHE A 76 -26.25 -13.19 -0.26
N TRP A 77 -26.10 -11.88 -0.51
CA TRP A 77 -25.54 -10.96 0.48
C TRP A 77 -26.43 -10.84 1.72
N LYS A 78 -27.75 -10.80 1.55
CA LYS A 78 -28.70 -10.81 2.67
C LYS A 78 -28.52 -12.04 3.55
N TYR A 79 -28.34 -13.22 2.96
CA TYR A 79 -28.09 -14.45 3.71
C TYR A 79 -26.75 -14.40 4.47
N ILE A 80 -25.68 -13.92 3.83
CA ILE A 80 -24.35 -13.77 4.44
C ILE A 80 -24.41 -12.82 5.64
N GLU A 81 -25.03 -11.66 5.48
CA GLU A 81 -25.16 -10.66 6.55
C GLU A 81 -26.02 -11.18 7.71
N THR A 82 -27.15 -11.81 7.40
CA THR A 82 -28.07 -12.37 8.40
C THR A 82 -27.40 -13.43 9.27
N ASN A 83 -26.61 -14.32 8.64
CA ASN A 83 -25.94 -15.41 9.32
C ASN A 83 -24.50 -15.06 9.77
N LYS A 84 -24.06 -13.81 9.55
CA LYS A 84 -22.71 -13.31 9.89
C LYS A 84 -21.60 -14.23 9.37
N ILE A 85 -21.76 -14.73 8.14
CA ILE A 85 -20.78 -15.62 7.52
C ILE A 85 -19.52 -14.80 7.23
N PRO A 86 -18.34 -15.19 7.75
CA PRO A 86 -17.12 -14.44 7.50
C PRO A 86 -16.78 -14.40 6.02
N VAL A 87 -16.42 -13.20 5.53
CA VAL A 87 -15.91 -13.04 4.17
C VAL A 87 -14.45 -13.47 4.17
N PRO A 88 -14.08 -14.53 3.44
CA PRO A 88 -12.73 -15.04 3.43
C PRO A 88 -11.80 -14.02 2.78
N LEU A 89 -10.67 -13.76 3.44
CA LEU A 89 -9.62 -12.94 2.85
C LEU A 89 -8.98 -13.70 1.69
N PRO A 90 -8.49 -12.99 0.66
CA PRO A 90 -7.69 -13.62 -0.39
C PRO A 90 -6.43 -14.22 0.21
N GLU A 91 -5.93 -15.28 -0.43
CA GLU A 91 -4.65 -15.88 -0.06
C GLU A 91 -3.54 -14.82 -0.10
N PRO A 92 -2.72 -14.71 0.97
CA PRO A 92 -1.62 -13.77 1.00
C PRO A 92 -0.69 -13.99 -0.18
N LYS A 93 -0.49 -12.94 -0.97
CA LYS A 93 0.48 -12.96 -2.06
C LYS A 93 1.87 -12.65 -1.51
N ASP A 94 2.88 -13.05 -2.29
CA ASP A 94 4.24 -12.57 -2.09
C ASP A 94 4.25 -11.03 -2.15
N LEU A 95 4.81 -10.40 -1.11
CA LEU A 95 4.96 -8.95 -1.01
C LEU A 95 6.12 -8.44 -1.87
N GLY A 96 6.99 -9.34 -2.34
CA GLY A 96 8.14 -9.01 -3.16
C GLY A 96 9.30 -8.41 -2.36
N ARG A 97 10.14 -7.63 -3.05
CA ARG A 97 11.34 -7.04 -2.48
C ARG A 97 11.23 -5.53 -2.45
N ASP A 98 11.81 -4.94 -1.40
CA ASP A 98 11.95 -3.50 -1.32
C ASP A 98 13.01 -2.99 -2.31
N ARG A 99 13.17 -1.68 -2.36
CA ARG A 99 14.15 -1.03 -3.24
C ARG A 99 15.61 -1.42 -2.94
N ASN A 100 15.91 -1.81 -1.70
CA ASN A 100 17.23 -2.26 -1.28
C ASN A 100 17.44 -3.76 -1.53
N GLY A 101 16.46 -4.45 -2.15
CA GLY A 101 16.50 -5.88 -2.42
C GLY A 101 16.16 -6.76 -1.21
N ARG A 102 15.76 -6.17 -0.08
CA ARG A 102 15.31 -6.91 1.11
C ARG A 102 13.90 -7.43 0.88
N ASP A 103 13.69 -8.69 1.22
CA ASP A 103 12.38 -9.34 1.16
C ASP A 103 11.42 -8.74 2.19
N ILE A 104 10.30 -8.19 1.72
CA ILE A 104 9.30 -7.49 2.54
C ILE A 104 8.57 -8.47 3.46
N SER A 105 8.42 -9.73 3.04
CA SER A 105 7.76 -10.79 3.82
C SER A 105 8.45 -11.06 5.17
N LYS A 106 9.73 -10.71 5.28
CA LYS A 106 10.56 -10.90 6.49
C LYS A 106 10.50 -9.73 7.46
N TYR A 107 9.76 -8.67 7.14
CA TYR A 107 9.67 -7.49 8.01
C TYR A 107 8.87 -7.87 9.25
N SER A 108 9.24 -7.31 10.40
CA SER A 108 8.34 -7.29 11.54
C SER A 108 7.07 -6.50 11.18
N VAL A 109 5.97 -6.75 11.90
CA VAL A 109 4.70 -6.05 11.63
C VAL A 109 4.87 -4.53 11.71
N LYS A 110 5.65 -4.03 12.68
CA LYS A 110 5.94 -2.60 12.84
C LYS A 110 6.78 -2.04 11.69
N GLU A 111 7.87 -2.72 11.29
CA GLU A 111 8.69 -2.30 10.14
C GLU A 111 7.86 -2.25 8.86
N TYR A 112 6.92 -3.19 8.67
CA TYR A 112 6.04 -3.20 7.50
C TYR A 112 5.04 -2.03 7.50
N GLU A 113 4.49 -1.66 8.66
CA GLU A 113 3.61 -0.48 8.78
C GLU A 113 4.36 0.82 8.44
N GLU A 114 5.59 0.96 8.93
CA GLU A 114 6.46 2.10 8.62
C GLU A 114 6.81 2.13 7.13
N TYR A 115 7.17 0.97 6.56
CA TYR A 115 7.39 0.81 5.13
C TYR A 115 6.16 1.26 4.32
N GLN A 116 4.95 0.79 4.66
CA GLN A 116 3.73 1.20 3.96
C GLN A 116 3.43 2.70 4.08
N LYS A 117 3.64 3.30 5.26
CA LYS A 117 3.47 4.75 5.43
C LYS A 117 4.43 5.53 4.54
N ARG A 118 5.70 5.09 4.51
CA ARG A 118 6.74 5.68 3.65
C ARG A 118 6.38 5.54 2.17
N GLU A 119 6.01 4.35 1.70
CA GLU A 119 5.64 4.11 0.30
C GLU A 119 4.41 4.93 -0.12
N ARG A 120 3.35 4.99 0.70
CA ARG A 120 2.18 5.83 0.41
C ARG A 120 2.51 7.31 0.33
N GLY A 121 3.34 7.79 1.26
CA GLY A 121 3.82 9.18 1.25
C GLY A 121 4.64 9.48 0.00
N LEU A 122 5.57 8.57 -0.35
CA LEU A 122 6.39 8.67 -1.55
C LEU A 122 5.54 8.69 -2.83
N GLU A 123 4.56 7.78 -2.95
CA GLU A 123 3.66 7.71 -4.11
C GLU A 123 2.84 9.00 -4.27
N GLY A 124 2.36 9.57 -3.17
CA GLY A 124 1.66 10.86 -3.16
C GLY A 124 2.55 11.98 -3.72
N LEU A 125 3.76 12.13 -3.17
CA LEU A 125 4.70 13.16 -3.60
C LEU A 125 5.14 12.99 -5.05
N VAL A 126 5.45 11.77 -5.50
CA VAL A 126 5.85 11.48 -6.88
C VAL A 126 4.72 11.83 -7.85
N ARG A 127 3.46 11.53 -7.48
CA ARG A 127 2.29 11.87 -8.29
C ARG A 127 2.10 13.37 -8.42
N GLU A 128 2.27 14.12 -7.33
CA GLU A 128 2.20 15.59 -7.33
C GLU A 128 3.31 16.20 -8.19
N SER A 129 4.56 15.75 -8.01
CA SER A 129 5.70 16.21 -8.81
C SER A 129 5.49 15.92 -10.30
N THR A 130 4.93 14.75 -10.64
CA THR A 130 4.59 14.42 -12.04
C THR A 130 3.52 15.36 -12.58
N ARG A 131 2.46 15.63 -11.81
CA ARG A 131 1.40 16.57 -12.20
C ARG A 131 1.93 18.00 -12.40
N PHE A 132 2.85 18.44 -11.55
CA PHE A 132 3.53 19.73 -11.67
C PHE A 132 4.31 19.79 -12.98
N ARG A 133 5.19 18.82 -13.23
CA ARG A 133 5.99 18.72 -14.46
C ARG A 133 5.13 18.70 -15.72
N ASP A 134 4.04 17.93 -15.71
CA ASP A 134 3.11 17.86 -16.84
C ASP A 134 2.39 19.19 -17.08
N ARG A 135 2.03 19.91 -16.01
CA ARG A 135 1.44 21.25 -16.10
C ARG A 135 2.44 22.25 -16.69
N GLN A 136 3.67 22.26 -16.18
CA GLN A 136 4.75 23.12 -16.68
C GLN A 136 5.03 22.88 -18.17
N ARG A 137 5.12 21.60 -18.59
CA ARG A 137 5.26 21.23 -20.01
C ARG A 137 4.11 21.74 -20.86
N ARG A 138 2.86 21.66 -20.39
CA ARG A 138 1.70 22.18 -21.13
C ARG A 138 1.74 23.70 -21.28
N LEU A 139 2.03 24.43 -20.20
CA LEU A 139 2.10 25.91 -20.22
C LEU A 139 3.21 26.42 -21.14
N ARG A 140 4.38 25.75 -21.11
CA ARG A 140 5.48 26.05 -22.05
C ARG A 140 5.06 25.83 -23.51
N ARG A 141 4.40 24.71 -23.83
CA ARG A 141 3.89 24.43 -25.19
C ARG A 141 2.85 25.45 -25.66
N SER A 142 2.05 26.02 -24.76
CA SER A 142 1.06 27.04 -25.11
C SER A 142 1.62 28.47 -25.17
N GLY A 143 2.92 28.68 -24.98
CA GLY A 143 3.53 30.02 -24.96
C GLY A 143 3.19 30.84 -23.71
N ARG A 144 2.66 30.19 -22.66
CA ARG A 144 2.28 30.80 -21.37
C ARG A 144 3.28 30.41 -20.29
N ALA A 145 4.54 30.22 -20.69
CA ALA A 145 5.62 29.87 -19.78
C ALA A 145 5.77 30.98 -18.74
N GLY A 146 5.67 30.63 -17.46
CA GLY A 146 5.80 31.58 -16.34
C GLY A 146 4.48 32.08 -15.75
N GLU A 147 3.32 31.85 -16.38
CA GLU A 147 2.02 32.15 -15.74
C GLU A 147 1.73 31.13 -14.62
N ASP A 148 1.49 31.60 -13.39
CA ASP A 148 1.00 30.86 -12.21
C ASP A 148 1.87 29.71 -11.65
N ILE A 149 3.18 29.63 -11.98
CA ILE A 149 4.07 28.56 -11.44
C ILE A 149 5.14 29.10 -10.47
N GLU A 150 5.52 30.37 -10.57
CA GLU A 150 6.67 30.93 -9.83
C GLU A 150 6.56 30.76 -8.30
N GLY A 151 5.34 30.85 -7.75
CA GLY A 151 5.06 30.59 -6.33
C GLY A 151 5.10 29.11 -5.93
N GLU A 152 4.95 28.18 -6.88
CA GLU A 152 4.96 26.72 -6.65
C GLU A 152 6.37 26.09 -6.84
N ILE A 153 7.35 26.83 -7.39
CA ILE A 153 8.70 26.30 -7.68
C ILE A 153 9.41 25.86 -6.39
N GLU A 154 9.38 26.68 -5.35
CA GLU A 154 10.03 26.35 -4.07
C GLU A 154 9.35 25.16 -3.39
N GLU A 155 8.03 25.05 -3.51
CA GLU A 155 7.29 23.87 -3.03
C GLU A 155 7.68 22.61 -3.79
N GLU A 156 7.83 22.68 -5.12
CA GLU A 156 8.30 21.55 -5.93
C GLU A 156 9.75 21.17 -5.61
N ARG A 157 10.66 22.12 -5.39
CA ARG A 157 12.03 21.84 -4.93
C ARG A 157 12.02 21.06 -3.62
N ASN A 158 11.23 21.52 -2.65
CA ASN A 158 11.07 20.83 -1.36
C ASN A 158 10.42 19.45 -1.52
N ARG A 159 9.43 19.30 -2.41
CA ARG A 159 8.80 18.02 -2.76
C ARG A 159 9.83 17.03 -3.30
N ARG A 160 10.70 17.44 -4.22
CA ARG A 160 11.77 16.59 -4.80
C ARG A 160 12.82 16.19 -3.79
N LYS A 161 13.25 17.12 -2.93
CA LYS A 161 14.15 16.83 -1.79
C LYS A 161 13.57 15.76 -0.89
N LEU A 162 12.30 15.89 -0.50
CA LEU A 162 11.62 14.92 0.33
C LEU A 162 11.48 13.55 -0.38
N ILE A 163 11.18 13.55 -1.68
CA ILE A 163 11.18 12.32 -2.50
C ILE A 163 12.55 11.64 -2.42
N GLY A 164 13.66 12.38 -2.58
CA GLY A 164 15.02 11.86 -2.43
C GLY A 164 15.26 11.20 -1.07
N VAL A 165 14.95 11.93 0.00
CA VAL A 165 15.08 11.45 1.38
C VAL A 165 14.29 10.15 1.60
N LEU A 166 13.02 10.11 1.21
CA LEU A 166 12.18 8.91 1.35
C LEU A 166 12.66 7.74 0.49
N ARG A 167 13.27 8.05 -0.65
CA ARG A 167 13.90 7.09 -1.55
C ARG A 167 15.25 6.56 -1.05
N GLY A 168 15.83 7.17 -0.03
CA GLY A 168 17.19 6.86 0.44
C GLY A 168 18.28 7.23 -0.59
N LYS A 169 17.97 8.12 -1.55
CA LYS A 169 18.92 8.63 -2.55
C LYS A 169 19.02 10.13 -2.41
N LYS A 170 20.22 10.67 -2.31
CA LYS A 170 20.42 12.13 -2.46
C LYS A 170 20.06 12.49 -3.91
N MET A 171 19.17 13.47 -4.08
CA MET A 171 18.87 13.98 -5.42
C MET A 171 20.02 14.85 -5.88
N GLY A 172 20.28 14.80 -7.18
CA GLY A 172 21.20 15.71 -7.84
C GLY A 172 20.77 17.16 -7.75
N ARG A 173 21.74 18.09 -7.86
CA ARG A 173 21.49 19.55 -7.84
C ARG A 173 20.55 19.96 -8.98
N TYR A 174 20.78 19.43 -10.18
CA TYR A 174 19.90 19.70 -11.32
C TYR A 174 18.65 18.80 -11.32
N GLU A 175 18.77 17.59 -10.77
CA GLU A 175 17.63 16.66 -10.65
C GLU A 175 16.53 17.22 -9.72
N GLU A 176 16.92 17.93 -8.65
CA GLU A 176 15.99 18.52 -7.69
C GLU A 176 15.41 19.88 -8.12
N ASP A 177 15.94 20.50 -9.18
CA ASP A 177 15.57 21.86 -9.59
C ASP A 177 14.58 21.86 -10.78
N PRO A 178 13.31 22.30 -10.58
CA PRO A 178 12.30 22.29 -11.63
C PRO A 178 12.60 23.20 -12.82
N GLU A 179 13.52 24.14 -12.68
CA GLU A 179 13.96 25.01 -13.78
C GLU A 179 14.65 24.21 -14.89
N TRP A 180 15.30 23.09 -14.55
CA TRP A 180 16.08 22.24 -15.45
C TRP A 180 15.28 21.10 -16.09
N ASP A 181 13.96 21.03 -15.87
CA ASP A 181 13.10 19.92 -16.33
C ASP A 181 12.96 19.77 -17.87
N ASP A 182 13.32 20.80 -18.65
CA ASP A 182 13.39 20.77 -20.11
C ASP A 182 14.78 20.46 -20.66
N VAL A 183 15.80 20.44 -19.81
CA VAL A 183 17.14 20.08 -20.21
C VAL A 183 17.30 18.57 -20.04
N VAL A 184 17.77 17.89 -21.09
CA VAL A 184 18.09 16.47 -21.04
C VAL A 184 19.60 16.34 -20.81
N PRO A 185 20.04 15.73 -19.69
CA PRO A 185 21.46 15.51 -19.45
C PRO A 185 22.11 14.67 -20.56
N ILE A 186 23.31 15.05 -20.98
CA ILE A 186 24.11 14.30 -21.95
C ILE A 186 25.26 13.69 -21.15
N ALA A 187 25.35 12.36 -21.13
CA ALA A 187 26.44 11.69 -20.44
C ALA A 187 27.76 11.94 -21.16
N GLN A 188 28.84 12.11 -20.38
CA GLN A 188 30.19 12.17 -20.92
C GLN A 188 30.54 10.84 -21.62
N ASP A 189 30.93 10.92 -22.89
CA ASP A 189 31.41 9.79 -23.67
C ASP A 189 32.95 9.78 -23.65
N ASP A 190 33.52 8.97 -22.76
CA ASP A 190 34.97 8.80 -22.62
C ASP A 190 35.58 7.89 -23.70
N GLY A 191 34.75 7.21 -24.52
CA GLY A 191 35.18 6.21 -25.48
C GLY A 191 35.57 4.87 -24.84
N GLU A 192 35.59 3.81 -25.66
CA GLU A 192 35.97 2.47 -25.21
C GLU A 192 37.46 2.40 -24.87
N GLY A 193 37.81 1.94 -23.66
CA GLY A 193 39.20 1.76 -23.23
C GLY A 193 39.91 3.05 -22.77
N ALA A 194 39.16 4.06 -22.33
CA ALA A 194 39.70 5.32 -21.82
C ALA A 194 40.85 5.12 -20.81
N LEU A 195 42.05 5.59 -21.17
CA LEU A 195 43.29 5.35 -20.43
C LEU A 195 43.41 6.15 -19.12
N ALA A 196 42.57 7.17 -18.94
CA ALA A 196 42.63 8.10 -17.80
C ALA A 196 41.23 8.55 -17.34
N GLN A 197 40.34 7.59 -17.06
CA GLN A 197 39.01 7.89 -16.56
C GLN A 197 39.08 8.56 -15.19
N ILE A 198 38.51 9.76 -15.07
CA ILE A 198 38.44 10.50 -13.80
C ILE A 198 37.18 10.05 -13.07
N ALA A 199 37.33 9.59 -11.83
CA ALA A 199 36.20 9.31 -10.95
C ALA A 199 35.67 10.64 -10.38
N TYR A 200 34.80 11.32 -11.14
CA TYR A 200 34.16 12.55 -10.69
C TYR A 200 33.27 12.31 -9.47
N THR A 201 33.16 13.32 -8.60
CA THR A 201 32.13 13.31 -7.56
C THR A 201 30.76 13.44 -8.20
N GLU A 202 29.71 12.95 -7.53
CA GLU A 202 28.33 13.03 -8.04
C GLU A 202 27.92 14.48 -8.37
N GLU A 203 28.32 15.44 -7.53
CA GLU A 203 28.09 16.87 -7.77
C GLU A 203 28.82 17.40 -9.01
N TYR A 204 30.05 16.96 -9.26
CA TYR A 204 30.82 17.42 -10.41
C TYR A 204 30.35 16.74 -11.71
N SER A 205 30.02 15.44 -11.64
CA SER A 205 29.52 14.67 -12.79
C SER A 205 28.18 15.18 -13.30
N GLU A 206 27.40 15.85 -12.45
CA GLU A 206 26.13 16.45 -12.85
C GLU A 206 26.28 17.78 -13.58
N GLY A 207 27.42 18.46 -13.40
CA GLY A 207 27.68 19.78 -13.99
C GLY A 207 28.44 19.76 -15.31
N ILE A 208 28.80 18.58 -15.80
CA ILE A 208 29.55 18.35 -17.06
C ILE A 208 28.70 17.56 -18.04
#